data_AF-A0A7K4M746-F1
#
_entry.id   AF-A0A7K4M746-F1
#
_cell.length_a   1.000
_cell.length_b   1.000
_cell.length_c   1.000
_cell.angle_alpha   90.00
_cell.angle_beta   90.00
_cell.angle_gamma   90.00
#
_symmetry.space_group_name_H-M   'P 1'
#
loop_
_entity.id
_entity.type
_entity.pdbx_description
1 polymer ?
#
loop_
_entity_poly.entity_id
_entity_poly.type
_entity_poly.pdbx_seq_one_letter_code
_entity_poly.pdbx_strand_id
1 'polypeptide(L)'
;HSDCCRLLFKMFSSYYKVGDPCPGLPYKGGTFHAYLPDNRNGQKTAMLLKKAFEQGLTFQIKFLNGEGRVTWGHIPHKTSLYGGKARNGYPDAQYLQDVCTVL
;
A
#
# COMPACT_ATOMS: atom_id res chain seq x y z
N HIS A 1 -18.54 -9.20 1.08
CA HIS A 1 -17.55 -10.30 1.08
C HIS A 1 -17.11 -10.48 2.52
N SER A 2 -17.61 -11.49 3.25
CA SER A 2 -17.25 -11.69 4.67
C SER A 2 -15.82 -12.20 4.88
N ASP A 3 -15.18 -12.69 3.81
CA ASP A 3 -13.96 -13.48 3.90
C ASP A 3 -12.73 -12.65 3.53
N CYS A 4 -12.66 -11.39 3.98
CA CYS A 4 -11.50 -10.54 3.74
C CYS A 4 -10.98 -9.93 5.05
N CYS A 5 -9.68 -10.08 5.30
CA CYS A 5 -8.97 -9.40 6.37
C CYS A 5 -8.62 -7.97 5.96
N ARG A 6 -8.66 -7.04 6.92
CA ARG A 6 -8.23 -5.66 6.73
C ARG A 6 -6.79 -5.48 7.23
N LEU A 7 -5.92 -4.99 6.35
CA LEU A 7 -4.60 -4.48 6.73
C LEU A 7 -4.70 -2.98 7.02
N LEU A 8 -4.08 -2.53 8.11
CA LEU A 8 -4.01 -1.13 8.51
C LEU A 8 -2.56 -0.66 8.52
N PHE A 9 -2.26 0.35 7.72
CA PHE A 9 -0.94 0.97 7.66
C PHE A 9 -1.01 2.38 8.23
N LYS A 10 -0.06 2.72 9.09
CA LYS A 10 0.06 4.05 9.67
C LYS A 10 1.40 4.65 9.30
N MET A 11 1.35 5.70 8.49
CA MET A 11 2.52 6.48 8.10
C MET A 11 2.47 7.81 8.83
N PHE A 12 3.54 8.13 9.56
CA PHE A 12 3.64 9.40 10.27
C PHE A 12 4.18 10.49 9.35
N SER A 13 3.73 11.72 9.56
CA SER A 13 4.31 12.89 8.90
C SER A 13 5.75 13.07 9.37
N SER A 14 6.66 13.36 8.46
CA SER A 14 8.08 13.56 8.77
C SER A 14 8.75 14.39 7.67
N TYR A 15 10.07 14.38 7.64
CA TYR A 15 10.90 15.06 6.65
C TYR A 15 11.71 14.04 5.85
N TYR A 16 12.04 14.39 4.61
CA TYR A 16 13.00 13.63 3.82
C TYR A 16 14.38 13.62 4.51
N LYS A 17 14.99 12.43 4.55
CA LYS A 17 16.27 12.20 5.19
C LYS A 17 17.41 12.70 4.32
N VAL A 18 18.58 12.86 4.94
CA VAL A 18 19.83 13.12 4.22
C VAL A 18 20.09 11.97 3.24
N GLY A 19 20.21 12.27 1.95
CA GLY A 19 20.38 11.29 0.87
C GLY A 19 19.13 11.06 0.00
N ASP A 20 17.97 11.58 0.38
CA ASP A 20 16.77 11.54 -0.45
C ASP A 20 16.83 12.59 -1.59
N PRO A 21 16.01 12.46 -2.66
CA PRO A 21 16.00 13.44 -3.77
C PRO A 21 15.65 14.87 -3.35
N CYS A 22 14.98 15.05 -2.20
CA CYS A 22 14.59 16.36 -1.69
C CYS A 22 14.80 16.47 -0.17
N PRO A 23 16.05 16.46 0.34
CA PRO A 23 16.34 16.41 1.77
C PRO A 23 15.72 17.60 2.52
N GLY A 24 15.18 17.35 3.72
CA GLY A 24 14.66 18.40 4.59
C GLY A 24 13.25 18.93 4.25
N LEU A 25 12.64 18.53 3.14
CA LEU A 25 11.25 18.87 2.86
C LEU A 25 10.29 18.05 3.74
N PRO A 26 9.21 18.65 4.27
CA PRO A 26 8.19 17.91 5.02
C PRO A 26 7.28 17.11 4.09
N TYR A 27 6.76 16.01 4.61
CA TYR A 27 5.65 15.28 4.00
C TYR A 27 4.58 14.93 5.03
N LYS A 28 3.33 14.91 4.58
CA LYS A 28 2.18 14.47 5.36
C LYS A 28 1.99 12.96 5.26
N GLY A 29 1.99 12.31 6.42
CA GLY A 29 1.62 10.91 6.58
C GLY A 29 0.12 10.67 6.44
N GLY A 30 -0.33 9.48 6.82
CA GLY A 30 -1.72 9.09 6.70
C GLY A 30 -2.03 7.71 7.25
N THR A 31 -3.31 7.39 7.30
CA THR A 31 -3.80 6.05 7.60
C THR A 31 -4.34 5.43 6.33
N PHE A 32 -3.80 4.26 5.97
CA PHE A 32 -4.17 3.54 4.76
C PHE A 32 -4.72 2.18 5.14
N HIS A 33 -5.69 1.71 4.37
CA HIS A 33 -6.25 0.37 4.56
C HIS A 33 -6.25 -0.39 3.24
N ALA A 34 -6.01 -1.69 3.37
CA ALA A 34 -6.13 -2.63 2.26
C ALA A 34 -6.86 -3.89 2.72
N TYR A 35 -7.33 -4.67 1.75
CA TYR A 35 -8.07 -5.89 1.98
C TYR A 35 -7.38 -7.07 1.31
N LEU A 36 -7.34 -8.22 1.98
CA LEU A 36 -6.86 -9.48 1.43
C LEU A 36 -7.90 -10.56 1.71
N PRO A 37 -8.04 -11.58 0.86
CA PRO A 37 -8.89 -12.72 1.13
C PRO A 37 -8.39 -13.44 2.39
N ASP A 38 -9.29 -13.84 3.27
CA ASP A 38 -8.97 -14.62 4.47
C ASP A 38 -8.82 -16.10 4.11
N ASN A 39 -7.74 -16.40 3.38
CA ASN A 39 -7.36 -17.75 3.00
C ASN A 39 -5.83 -17.88 2.94
N ARG A 40 -5.35 -19.11 2.70
CA ARG A 40 -3.91 -19.42 2.69
C ARG A 40 -3.09 -18.55 1.73
N ASN A 41 -3.65 -18.20 0.56
CA ASN A 41 -2.95 -17.37 -0.41
C ASN A 41 -2.92 -15.91 0.05
N GLY A 42 -4.03 -15.39 0.58
CA GLY A 42 -4.07 -14.05 1.17
C GLY A 42 -3.13 -13.91 2.37
N GLN A 43 -3.02 -14.92 3.24
CA GLN A 43 -2.06 -14.92 4.36
C GLN A 43 -0.61 -14.87 3.87
N LYS A 44 -0.25 -15.63 2.83
CA LYS A 44 1.09 -15.55 2.22
C LYS A 44 1.36 -14.15 1.66
N THR A 45 0.41 -13.58 0.93
CA THR A 45 0.52 -12.22 0.40
C THR A 45 0.66 -11.19 1.53
N ALA A 46 -0.07 -11.34 2.64
CA ALA A 46 0.07 -10.47 3.81
C ALA A 46 1.50 -10.46 4.38
N MET A 47 2.15 -11.64 4.44
CA MET A 47 3.53 -11.74 4.89
C MET A 47 4.51 -11.03 3.96
N LEU A 48 4.30 -11.14 2.64
CA LEU A 48 5.14 -10.44 1.65
C LEU A 48 4.93 -8.93 1.74
N LEU A 49 3.68 -8.46 1.85
CA LEU A 49 3.38 -7.03 2.03
C LEU A 49 3.96 -6.48 3.34
N LYS A 50 3.97 -7.26 4.42
CA LYS A 50 4.64 -6.87 5.67
C LYS A 50 6.14 -6.64 5.46
N LYS A 51 6.82 -7.56 4.77
CA LYS A 51 8.25 -7.41 4.44
C LYS A 51 8.51 -6.20 3.54
N ALA A 52 7.68 -5.99 2.51
CA ALA A 52 7.79 -4.83 1.65
C ALA A 52 7.56 -3.51 2.40
N PHE A 53 6.68 -3.51 3.41
CA PHE A 53 6.48 -2.35 4.28
C PHE A 53 7.69 -2.06 5.15
N GLU A 54 8.27 -3.10 5.78
CA GLU A 54 9.49 -3.00 6.59
C GLU A 54 10.69 -2.51 5.76
N GLN A 55 10.74 -2.87 4.48
CA GLN A 55 11.77 -2.43 3.53
C GLN A 55 11.49 -1.05 2.88
N GLY A 56 10.36 -0.41 3.20
CA GLY A 56 10.01 0.90 2.66
C GLY A 56 9.50 0.90 1.21
N LEU A 57 9.13 -0.26 0.65
CA LEU A 57 8.68 -0.41 -0.74
C LEU A 57 7.18 -0.15 -0.94
N THR A 58 6.39 -0.16 0.15
CA THR A 58 4.92 -0.07 0.09
C THR A 58 4.39 1.31 -0.29
N PHE A 59 5.09 2.36 0.15
CA PHE A 59 4.65 3.74 0.00
C PHE A 59 5.69 4.56 -0.76
N GLN A 60 5.21 5.62 -1.38
CA GLN A 60 6.05 6.66 -1.96
C GLN A 60 5.50 8.03 -1.58
N ILE A 61 6.36 9.04 -1.57
CA ILE A 61 5.92 10.42 -1.33
C ILE A 61 5.78 11.11 -2.68
N LYS A 62 4.63 11.71 -2.92
CA LYS A 62 4.37 12.55 -4.09
C LYS A 62 4.26 14.01 -3.66
N PHE A 63 4.94 14.89 -4.38
CA PHE A 63 4.77 16.33 -4.23
C PHE A 63 3.67 16.82 -5.15
N LEU A 64 2.67 17.49 -4.57
CA LEU A 64 1.64 18.19 -5.31
C LEU A 64 1.51 19.59 -4.72
N ASN A 65 1.60 20.62 -5.57
CA ASN A 65 1.46 22.02 -5.17
C ASN A 65 2.37 22.44 -3.99
N GLY A 66 3.62 21.95 -3.99
CA GLY A 66 4.60 22.26 -2.93
C GLY A 66 4.44 21.46 -1.63
N GLU A 67 3.49 20.51 -1.57
CA GLU A 67 3.24 19.68 -0.40
C GLU A 67 3.54 18.20 -0.68
N GLY A 68 4.45 17.61 0.10
CA GLY A 68 4.73 16.18 0.07
C GLY A 68 3.62 15.39 0.76
N ARG A 69 3.09 14.36 0.13
CA ARG A 69 2.08 13.46 0.71
C ARG A 69 2.46 12.02 0.49
N VAL A 70 2.32 11.21 1.53
CA VAL A 70 2.45 9.75 1.42
C VAL A 70 1.32 9.22 0.55
N THR A 71 1.66 8.38 -0.41
CA THR A 71 0.73 7.70 -1.33
C THR A 71 1.18 6.25 -1.51
N TRP A 72 0.28 5.39 -2.00
CA TRP A 72 0.67 4.04 -2.39
C TRP A 72 1.82 4.07 -3.41
N GLY A 73 2.77 3.15 -3.22
CA GLY A 73 3.85 2.88 -4.16
C GLY A 73 3.38 2.12 -5.39
N HIS A 74 4.29 1.33 -5.97
CA HIS A 74 4.02 0.52 -7.16
C HIS A 74 3.33 -0.82 -6.84
N ILE A 75 3.37 -1.27 -5.58
CA ILE A 75 2.72 -2.51 -5.15
C ILE A 75 1.20 -2.28 -5.09
N PRO A 76 0.39 -3.05 -5.85
CA PRO A 76 -1.05 -2.84 -5.89
C PRO A 76 -1.73 -3.30 -4.60
N HIS A 77 -2.65 -2.48 -4.10
CA HIS A 77 -3.43 -2.75 -2.89
C HIS A 77 -4.92 -2.71 -3.21
N LYS A 78 -5.70 -3.61 -2.62
CA LYS A 78 -7.16 -3.55 -2.67
C LYS A 78 -7.66 -2.61 -1.59
N THR A 79 -8.06 -1.39 -1.95
CA THR A 79 -8.58 -0.37 -1.03
C THR A 79 -10.10 -0.38 -0.91
N SER A 80 -10.78 -1.27 -1.64
CA SER A 80 -12.24 -1.45 -1.57
C SER A 80 -12.57 -2.93 -1.44
N LEU A 81 -13.66 -3.26 -0.74
CA LEU A 81 -14.21 -4.62 -0.73
C LEU A 81 -15.05 -4.92 -1.99
N TYR A 82 -15.42 -3.89 -2.76
CA TYR A 82 -16.40 -3.98 -3.83
C TYR A 82 -15.98 -3.20 -5.09
N GLY A 83 -16.65 -3.46 -6.21
CA GLY A 83 -16.47 -2.73 -7.47
C GLY A 83 -15.34 -3.26 -8.36
N GLY A 84 -14.78 -4.42 -8.02
CA GLY A 84 -13.79 -5.13 -8.83
C GLY A 84 -12.49 -4.35 -9.07
N LYS A 85 -11.68 -4.82 -10.02
CA LYS A 85 -10.36 -4.23 -10.36
C LYS A 85 -10.45 -2.72 -10.64
N ALA A 86 -11.50 -2.26 -11.32
CA ALA A 86 -11.72 -0.85 -11.67
C ALA A 86 -11.83 0.09 -10.45
N ARG A 87 -12.24 -0.42 -9.28
CA ARG A 87 -12.33 0.35 -8.03
C ARG A 87 -11.31 -0.06 -6.98
N ASN A 88 -10.22 -0.71 -7.40
CA ASN A 88 -9.25 -1.32 -6.49
C ASN A 88 -9.94 -2.24 -5.47
N GLY A 89 -10.96 -2.99 -5.88
CA GLY A 89 -11.73 -3.88 -5.01
C GLY A 89 -11.98 -5.26 -5.58
N TYR A 90 -12.86 -6.00 -4.93
CA TYR A 90 -13.25 -7.36 -5.32
C TYR A 90 -14.59 -7.38 -6.06
N PRO A 91 -14.86 -8.43 -6.87
CA PRO A 91 -13.98 -9.55 -7.20
C PRO A 91 -12.83 -9.16 -8.16
N ASP A 92 -11.67 -9.79 -7.98
CA ASP A 92 -10.51 -9.70 -8.87
C ASP A 92 -9.64 -10.95 -8.69
N ALA A 93 -9.80 -11.91 -9.59
CA ALA A 93 -9.10 -13.19 -9.52
C ALA A 93 -7.58 -13.06 -9.75
N GLN A 94 -7.15 -12.00 -10.42
CA GLN A 94 -5.77 -11.82 -10.85
C GLN A 94 -4.90 -11.12 -9.79
N TYR A 95 -5.55 -10.46 -8.82
CA TYR A 95 -4.87 -9.61 -7.84
C TYR A 95 -3.71 -10.28 -7.09
N LEU A 96 -3.89 -11.49 -6.56
CA LEU A 96 -2.83 -12.15 -5.78
C LEU A 96 -1.62 -12.51 -6.63
N GLN A 97 -1.84 -12.84 -7.92
CA GLN A 97 -0.77 -13.10 -8.87
C GLN A 97 -0.06 -11.80 -9.26
N ASP A 98 -0.81 -10.73 -9.54
CA ASP A 98 -0.25 -9.40 -9.86
C ASP A 98 0.66 -8.90 -8.73
N VAL A 99 0.22 -9.04 -7.47
CA VAL A 99 1.02 -8.68 -6.29
C VAL A 99 2.28 -9.54 -6.16
N CYS A 100 2.18 -10.84 -6.42
CA CYS A 100 3.34 -11.75 -6.33
C CYS A 100 4.38 -11.48 -7.43
N THR A 101 4.00 -10.90 -8.56
CA THR A 101 4.95 -10.54 -9.63
C THR A 101 5.77 -9.29 -9.31
N VAL A 102 5.25 -8.40 -8.45
CA VAL A 102 5.91 -7.13 -8.10
C VAL A 102 6.62 -7.15 -6.75
N LEU A 103 6.43 -8.21 -5.95
CA LEU A 103 7.07 -8.42 -4.65
C LEU A 103 8.24 -9.40 -4.77
#